data_AF-A0A930UV61-F1
#
_entry.id   AF-A0A930UV61-F1
#
_cell.length_a   1.000
_cell.length_b   1.000
_cell.length_c   1.000
_cell.angle_alpha   90.00
_cell.angle_beta   90.00
_cell.angle_gamma   90.00
#
_symmetry.space_group_name_H-M   'P 1'
#
loop_
_entity.id
_entity.type
_entity.pdbx_description
1 polymer ?
#
loop_
_entity_poly.entity_id
_entity_poly.type
_entity_poly.pdbx_seq_one_letter_code
_entity_poly.pdbx_strand_id
1 'polypeptide(L)'
;MNEVQKQRDNALMSAAAYTDFFDKNGSRIGKDTIQRALINDSSFTQQDVDYFNANFEVIHQQLETTSGFSAAVIKDKRTGQMNLAVRGTSDIDDLAQDIDLVVQGLP
;
A
#
# COMPACT_ATOMS: atom_id res chain seq x y z
N MET A 1 -20.20 7.24 6.23
CA MET A 1 -19.02 6.71 6.95
C MET A 1 -18.66 7.72 8.03
N ASN A 2 -18.38 7.29 9.26
CA ASN A 2 -17.94 8.22 10.30
C ASN A 2 -16.41 8.47 10.23
N GLU A 3 -15.92 9.51 10.91
CA GLU A 3 -14.50 9.88 10.84
C GLU A 3 -13.56 8.80 11.36
N VAL A 4 -13.97 8.03 12.39
CA VAL A 4 -13.16 6.93 12.94
C VAL A 4 -12.97 5.82 11.91
N GLN A 5 -14.03 5.44 11.19
CA GLN A 5 -13.97 4.47 10.11
C GLN A 5 -13.09 4.96 8.97
N LYS A 6 -13.23 6.23 8.58
CA LYS A 6 -12.41 6.83 7.53
C LYS A 6 -10.92 6.81 7.89
N GLN A 7 -10.57 7.16 9.13
CA GLN A 7 -9.18 7.11 9.58
C GLN A 7 -8.64 5.69 9.64
N ARG A 8 -9.44 4.72 10.09
CA ARG A 8 -9.06 3.30 10.06
C ARG A 8 -8.82 2.81 8.63
N ASP A 9 -9.74 3.12 7.71
CA ASP A 9 -9.63 2.73 6.31
C ASP A 9 -8.37 3.32 5.66
N ASN A 10 -8.09 4.60 5.92
CA ASN A 10 -6.85 5.24 5.47
C ASN A 10 -5.60 4.58 6.07
N ALA A 11 -5.62 4.25 7.36
CA ALA A 11 -4.49 3.59 8.03
C ALA A 11 -4.22 2.20 7.43
N LEU A 12 -5.27 1.41 7.18
CA LEU A 12 -5.15 0.09 6.54
C LEU A 12 -4.63 0.20 5.11
N MET A 13 -5.16 1.13 4.30
CA MET A 13 -4.66 1.35 2.94
C MET A 13 -3.20 1.81 2.92
N SER A 14 -2.82 2.71 3.83
CA SER A 14 -1.44 3.19 3.96
C SER A 14 -0.49 2.08 4.38
N ALA A 15 -0.88 1.26 5.35
CA ALA A 15 -0.07 0.13 5.80
C ALA A 15 0.03 -0.96 4.71
N ALA A 16 -1.04 -1.22 3.97
CA ALA A 16 -1.01 -2.15 2.84
C ALA A 16 -0.04 -1.72 1.72
N ALA A 17 0.27 -0.43 1.57
CA ALA A 17 1.26 0.03 0.58
C ALA A 17 2.70 -0.47 0.85
N TYR A 18 2.98 -0.99 2.06
CA TYR A 18 4.23 -1.66 2.41
C TYR A 18 4.26 -3.15 2.01
N THR A 19 3.14 -3.72 1.55
CA THR A 19 3.05 -5.10 1.09
C THR A 19 3.12 -5.16 -0.43
N ASP A 20 3.89 -6.09 -0.98
CA ASP A 20 3.87 -6.40 -2.40
C ASP A 20 2.64 -7.25 -2.76
N PHE A 21 1.83 -6.76 -3.69
CA PHE A 21 0.67 -7.47 -4.28
C PHE A 21 0.99 -8.03 -5.66
N PHE A 22 2.04 -7.52 -6.31
CA PHE A 22 2.44 -7.87 -7.66
C PHE A 22 3.93 -8.23 -7.68
N ASP A 23 4.32 -9.09 -8.61
CA ASP A 23 5.73 -9.36 -8.87
C ASP A 23 6.33 -8.26 -9.77
N LYS A 24 7.65 -8.32 -9.98
CA LYS A 24 8.39 -7.40 -10.86
C LYS A 24 7.92 -7.41 -12.33
N ASN A 25 7.13 -8.40 -12.73
CA ASN A 25 6.56 -8.49 -14.08
C ASN A 25 5.14 -7.93 -14.13
N GLY A 26 4.62 -7.36 -13.03
CA GLY A 26 3.27 -6.85 -12.91
C GLY A 26 2.20 -7.94 -12.74
N SER A 27 2.58 -9.18 -12.46
CA SER A 27 1.64 -10.28 -12.21
C SER A 27 1.26 -10.34 -10.74
N ARG A 28 -0.04 -10.46 -10.44
CA ARG A 28 -0.52 -10.54 -9.06
C ARG A 28 0.03 -11.79 -8.39
N ILE A 29 0.65 -11.64 -7.22
CA ILE A 29 1.22 -12.78 -6.49
C ILE A 29 0.10 -13.60 -5.80
N GLY A 30 0.44 -14.82 -5.39
CA GLY A 30 -0.53 -15.75 -4.80
C GLY A 30 -1.17 -15.23 -3.51
N LYS A 31 -2.47 -15.46 -3.34
CA LYS A 31 -3.28 -14.97 -2.21
C LYS A 31 -2.67 -15.29 -0.84
N ASP A 32 -2.16 -16.51 -0.65
CA ASP A 32 -1.55 -16.93 0.62
C ASP A 32 -0.23 -16.21 0.90
N THR A 33 0.47 -15.77 -0.14
CA THR A 33 1.68 -14.94 0.00
C THR A 33 1.31 -13.52 0.39
N ILE A 34 0.31 -12.93 -0.27
CA ILE A 34 -0.22 -11.60 0.09
C ILE A 34 -0.72 -11.59 1.54
N GLN A 35 -1.47 -12.60 1.95
CA GLN A 35 -1.99 -12.67 3.32
C GLN A 35 -0.88 -12.73 4.36
N ARG A 36 0.19 -13.51 4.11
CA ARG A 36 1.35 -13.55 5.02
C ARG A 36 2.08 -12.22 5.05
N ALA A 37 2.27 -11.57 3.90
CA ALA A 37 2.93 -10.28 3.80
C ALA A 37 2.13 -9.17 4.53
N LEU A 38 0.80 -9.14 4.37
CA LEU A 38 -0.04 -8.19 5.11
C LEU A 38 0.10 -8.32 6.64
N ILE A 39 0.24 -9.55 7.14
CA ILE A 39 0.44 -9.79 8.57
C ILE A 39 1.86 -9.42 9.01
N ASN A 40 2.87 -9.84 8.26
CA ASN A 40 4.27 -9.72 8.67
C ASN A 40 4.86 -8.33 8.40
N ASP A 41 4.56 -7.76 7.24
CA ASP A 41 5.20 -6.56 6.73
C ASP A 41 4.34 -5.32 7.03
N SER A 42 3.01 -5.46 6.91
CA SER A 42 2.05 -4.38 7.20
C SER A 42 1.46 -4.45 8.61
N SER A 43 1.86 -5.44 9.43
CA SER A 43 1.40 -5.62 10.81
C SER A 43 -0.11 -5.77 10.98
N PHE A 44 -0.81 -6.34 9.99
CA PHE A 44 -2.25 -6.57 10.08
C PHE A 44 -2.57 -7.68 11.08
N THR A 45 -3.65 -7.51 11.84
CA THR A 45 -4.30 -8.66 12.47
C THR A 45 -5.05 -9.47 11.42
N GLN A 46 -5.40 -10.74 11.72
CA GLN A 46 -6.23 -11.52 10.81
C GLN A 46 -7.58 -10.84 10.53
N GLN A 47 -8.16 -10.17 11.53
CA GLN A 47 -9.40 -9.42 11.35
C GLN A 47 -9.23 -8.23 10.40
N ASP A 48 -8.08 -7.55 10.41
CA ASP A 48 -7.77 -6.48 9.47
C ASP A 48 -7.54 -7.00 8.06
N VAL A 49 -6.89 -8.17 7.90
CA VAL A 49 -6.77 -8.85 6.61
C VAL A 49 -8.15 -9.17 6.03
N ASP A 50 -9.03 -9.75 6.84
CA ASP A 50 -10.37 -10.13 6.41
C ASP A 50 -11.19 -8.89 6.03
N TYR A 51 -11.13 -7.83 6.86
CA TYR A 51 -11.77 -6.55 6.58
C TYR A 51 -11.21 -5.90 5.32
N PHE A 52 -9.89 -5.88 5.14
CA PHE A 52 -9.25 -5.27 3.99
C PHE A 52 -9.64 -6.02 2.70
N ASN A 53 -9.52 -7.34 2.70
CA ASN A 53 -9.90 -8.17 1.56
C ASN A 53 -11.39 -8.09 1.24
N ALA A 54 -12.26 -7.84 2.22
CA ALA A 54 -13.69 -7.67 1.99
C ALA A 54 -14.04 -6.32 1.35
N ASN A 55 -13.32 -5.25 1.69
CA ASN A 55 -13.70 -3.88 1.36
C ASN A 55 -12.80 -3.19 0.33
N PHE A 56 -11.57 -3.64 0.16
CA PHE A 56 -10.58 -3.02 -0.72
C PHE A 56 -10.03 -4.01 -1.75
N GLU A 57 -9.52 -3.46 -2.83
CA GLU A 57 -8.86 -4.19 -3.90
C GLU A 57 -7.67 -3.38 -4.42
N VAL A 58 -6.48 -3.96 -4.38
CA VAL A 58 -5.29 -3.34 -4.98
C VAL A 58 -5.32 -3.60 -6.48
N ILE A 59 -5.48 -2.53 -7.25
CA ILE A 59 -5.63 -2.57 -8.71
C ILE A 59 -4.27 -2.58 -9.39
N HIS A 60 -3.35 -1.79 -8.87
CA HIS A 60 -2.00 -1.65 -9.41
C HIS A 60 -1.03 -1.20 -8.32
N GLN A 61 0.25 -1.49 -8.51
CA GLN A 61 1.30 -1.12 -7.58
C GLN A 61 2.58 -0.78 -8.34
N GLN A 62 3.18 0.33 -7.95
CA GLN A 62 4.59 0.60 -8.17
C GLN A 62 5.35 -0.05 -7.01
N LEU A 63 6.15 -1.08 -7.31
CA LEU A 63 7.02 -1.72 -6.32
C LEU A 63 8.11 -0.75 -5.86
N GLU A 64 8.70 -1.05 -4.71
CA GLU A 64 9.77 -0.27 -4.11
C GLU A 64 10.92 -0.03 -5.11
N THR A 65 11.19 1.24 -5.38
CA THR A 65 12.32 1.69 -6.20
C THR A 65 13.61 1.72 -5.37
N THR A 66 14.74 1.99 -6.02
CA THR A 66 16.02 2.19 -5.33
C THR A 66 16.04 3.36 -4.36
N SER A 67 15.06 4.28 -4.44
CA SER A 67 14.91 5.41 -3.53
C SER A 67 13.96 5.11 -2.36
N GLY A 68 13.47 3.88 -2.23
CA GLY A 68 12.48 3.50 -1.20
C GLY A 68 11.03 3.87 -1.53
N PHE A 69 10.77 4.45 -2.71
CA PHE A 69 9.42 4.85 -3.11
C PHE A 69 8.58 3.65 -3.54
N SER A 70 7.38 3.51 -2.97
CA SER A 70 6.36 2.54 -3.37
C SER A 70 4.98 3.18 -3.29
N ALA A 71 4.09 2.80 -4.20
CA ALA A 71 2.72 3.29 -4.20
C ALA A 71 1.73 2.26 -4.73
N ALA A 72 0.54 2.24 -4.16
CA ALA A 72 -0.55 1.35 -4.55
C ALA A 72 -1.81 2.14 -4.90
N VAL A 73 -2.45 1.76 -6.02
CA VAL A 73 -3.80 2.21 -6.36
C VAL A 73 -4.79 1.20 -5.80
N ILE A 74 -5.60 1.66 -4.85
CA ILE A 74 -6.51 0.83 -4.07
C ILE A 74 -7.95 1.29 -4.31
N LYS A 75 -8.78 0.39 -4.83
CA LYS A 75 -10.21 0.61 -4.99
C LYS A 75 -10.94 0.27 -3.70
N ASP A 76 -11.74 1.21 -3.20
CA ASP A 76 -12.78 0.91 -2.22
C ASP A 76 -13.96 0.26 -2.95
N LYS A 77 -14.22 -1.02 -2.66
CA LYS A 77 -15.29 -1.80 -3.29
C LYS A 77 -16.68 -1.36 -2.86
N ARG A 78 -16.80 -0.69 -1.71
CA ARG A 78 -18.09 -0.20 -1.18
C ARG A 78 -18.56 1.04 -1.93
N THR A 79 -17.62 1.90 -2.34
CA THR A 79 -17.91 3.22 -2.92
C THR A 79 -17.51 3.33 -4.40
N GLY A 80 -16.62 2.46 -4.87
CA GLY A 80 -15.99 2.54 -6.19
C GLY A 80 -14.85 3.56 -6.28
N GLN A 81 -14.54 4.27 -5.19
CA GLN A 81 -13.49 5.28 -5.16
C GLN A 81 -12.10 4.66 -5.33
N MET A 82 -11.25 5.30 -6.14
CA MET A 82 -9.83 4.97 -6.26
C MET A 82 -9.02 5.82 -5.29
N ASN A 83 -8.18 5.17 -4.48
CA ASN A 83 -7.31 5.80 -3.52
C ASN A 83 -5.86 5.52 -3.91
N LEU A 84 -5.02 6.55 -3.87
CA LEU A 84 -3.58 6.39 -4.03
C LEU A 84 -2.95 6.34 -2.63
N ALA A 85 -2.42 5.19 -2.26
CA ALA A 85 -1.64 5.01 -1.04
C ALA A 85 -0.15 5.07 -1.40
N VAL A 86 0.56 6.04 -0.85
CA VAL A 86 2.00 6.23 -1.05
C VAL A 86 2.70 5.84 0.24
N ARG A 87 3.67 4.92 0.15
CA ARG A 87 4.60 4.63 1.23
C ARG A 87 5.65 5.75 1.27
N GLY A 88 5.96 6.25 2.47
CA GLY A 88 7.15 7.08 2.69
C GLY A 88 8.38 6.23 2.95
N THR A 89 9.57 6.84 2.93
CA THR A 89 10.81 6.13 3.27
C THR A 89 10.77 5.45 4.65
N SER A 90 11.39 4.28 4.73
CA SER A 90 11.66 3.53 5.97
C SER A 90 12.98 3.91 6.66
N ASP A 91 13.85 4.71 6.02
CA ASP A 91 15.18 5.08 6.54
C ASP A 91 15.44 6.59 6.50
N ILE A 92 16.09 7.13 7.54
CA ILE A 92 16.37 8.57 7.67
C ILE A 92 17.32 9.09 6.56
N ASP A 93 18.18 8.23 5.99
CA ASP A 93 19.07 8.60 4.88
C ASP A 93 18.33 8.72 3.52
N ASP A 94 17.21 8.02 3.36
CA ASP A 94 16.36 8.04 2.15
C ASP A 94 15.44 9.27 2.10
N LEU A 95 15.26 9.97 3.23
CA LEU A 95 14.48 11.22 3.31
C LEU A 95 15.06 12.31 2.39
N ALA A 96 16.38 12.31 2.16
CA ALA A 96 17.03 13.23 1.22
C ALA A 96 16.72 12.87 -0.25
N GLN A 97 16.56 11.58 -0.57
CA GLN A 97 16.17 11.11 -1.91
C GLN A 97 14.67 11.32 -2.17
N ASP A 98 13.83 11.17 -1.15
CA ASP A 98 12.40 11.44 -1.22
C ASP A 98 12.09 12.93 -1.49
N ILE A 99 12.85 13.87 -0.88
CA ILE A 99 12.75 15.30 -1.22
C ILE A 99 13.09 15.52 -2.70
N ASP A 100 14.09 14.81 -3.22
CA ASP A 100 14.49 14.93 -4.62
C ASP A 100 13.40 14.40 -5.56
N LEU A 101 12.73 13.30 -5.20
CA LEU A 101 11.56 12.77 -5.92
C LEU A 101 10.39 13.77 -5.97
N VAL A 102 10.13 14.48 -4.86
CA VAL A 102 9.08 15.51 -4.80
C VAL A 102 9.41 16.71 -5.68
N VAL A 103 10.69 17.05 -5.83
CA VAL A 103 11.13 18.22 -6.61
C VAL A 103 11.31 17.88 -8.10
N GLN A 104 11.81 16.69 -8.43
CA GLN A 104 12.22 16.32 -9.79
C GLN A 104 11.26 15.36 -10.49
N GLY A 105 10.39 14.67 -9.74
CA GLY A 105 9.55 13.59 -10.27
C GLY A 105 10.34 12.30 -10.56
N LEU A 106 9.63 11.22 -10.90
CA LEU A 106 10.26 9.99 -11.40
C LEU A 106 10.79 10.23 -12.84
N PRO A 107 12.00 9.76 -13.20
CA PRO A 107 12.52 9.83 -14.55
C PRO A 107 11.71 9.01 -15.56
#